data_AF-A0A9D4D541-F1
#
_entry.id   AF-A0A9D4D541-F1
#
_cell.length_a   1.000
_cell.length_b   1.000
_cell.length_c   1.000
_cell.angle_alpha   90.00
_cell.angle_beta   90.00
_cell.angle_gamma   90.00
#
_symmetry.space_group_name_H-M   'P 1'
#
loop_
_entity.id
_entity.type
_entity.pdbx_description
1 polymer ?
#
loop_
_entity_poly.entity_id
_entity_poly.type
_entity_poly.pdbx_seq_one_letter_code
_entity_poly.pdbx_strand_id
1 'polypeptide(L)'
;MWRNLHVAALMFWVIRTVKVREEMTVTQEPTYWTIPPSGKDVEYREISNNNFQSAKSLKRKFEECLSSPTCQIKKKVYSVRKTRKIPSPTESELDSFFSDLVSTNRKPAILSILPDYLEIYKPKSTVLKLPKPLTELKNKQSMNLDYDQLIKSCESIEIKVTDKEI
;
A
#
# COMPACT_ATOMS: atom_id res chain seq x y z
N MET A 1 -55.51 0.91 5.02
CA MET A 1 -54.20 0.42 5.50
C MET A 1 -52.99 1.09 4.83
N TRP A 2 -53.10 1.66 3.62
CA TRP A 2 -51.98 2.25 2.86
C TRP A 2 -51.51 3.65 3.31
N ARG A 3 -52.37 4.44 3.96
CA ARG A 3 -52.03 5.82 4.37
C ARG A 3 -50.92 5.90 5.43
N ASN A 4 -50.78 4.89 6.29
CA ASN A 4 -49.76 4.89 7.35
C ASN A 4 -48.35 4.55 6.81
N LEU A 5 -48.27 3.85 5.67
CA LEU A 5 -46.98 3.50 5.06
C LEU A 5 -46.27 4.73 4.49
N HIS A 6 -47.02 5.66 3.89
CA HIS A 6 -46.47 6.90 3.34
C HIS A 6 -45.90 7.81 4.43
N VAL A 7 -46.58 7.92 5.57
CA VAL A 7 -46.11 8.70 6.72
C VAL A 7 -44.85 8.08 7.33
N ALA A 8 -44.81 6.76 7.48
CA ALA A 8 -43.64 6.05 7.99
C ALA A 8 -42.42 6.19 7.06
N ALA A 9 -42.62 6.10 5.74
CA ALA A 9 -41.55 6.28 4.76
C ALA A 9 -40.97 7.71 4.79
N LEU A 10 -41.82 8.72 4.94
CA LEU A 10 -41.40 10.13 5.09
C LEU A 10 -40.58 10.33 6.37
N MET A 11 -41.06 9.82 7.51
CA MET A 11 -40.32 9.90 8.77
C MET A 11 -38.97 9.19 8.69
N PHE A 12 -38.93 7.99 8.09
CA PHE A 12 -37.69 7.26 7.90
C PHE A 12 -36.70 8.02 7.01
N TRP A 13 -37.18 8.66 5.93
CA TRP A 13 -36.35 9.46 5.05
C TRP A 13 -35.78 10.70 5.74
N VAL A 14 -36.59 11.41 6.55
CA VAL A 14 -36.12 12.56 7.34
C VAL A 14 -35.05 12.14 8.34
N ILE A 15 -35.28 11.05 9.09
CA ILE A 15 -34.31 10.55 10.06
C ILE A 15 -33.01 10.12 9.37
N ARG A 16 -33.11 9.41 8.23
CA ARG A 16 -31.95 8.97 7.43
C ARG A 16 -31.15 10.15 6.89
N THR A 17 -31.83 11.19 6.38
CA THR A 17 -31.17 12.34 5.78
C THR A 17 -30.48 13.23 6.82
N VAL A 18 -31.09 13.43 7.99
CA VAL A 18 -30.43 14.13 9.11
C VAL A 18 -29.20 13.36 9.58
N LYS A 19 -29.34 12.04 9.76
CA LYS A 19 -28.23 11.19 10.19
C LYS A 19 -27.06 11.18 9.21
N VAL A 20 -27.32 11.10 7.90
CA VAL A 20 -26.26 11.16 6.86
C VAL A 20 -25.61 12.55 6.78
N ARG A 21 -26.31 13.63 7.14
CA ARG A 21 -25.71 14.97 7.22
C ARG A 21 -24.77 15.14 8.41
N GLU A 22 -25.05 14.46 9.52
CA GLU A 22 -24.24 14.50 10.74
C GLU A 22 -23.12 13.46 10.75
N GLU A 23 -23.24 12.39 9.94
CA GLU A 23 -22.19 11.40 9.72
C GLU A 23 -21.09 11.99 8.83
N MET A 24 -20.04 12.56 9.44
CA MET A 24 -18.82 12.88 8.71
C MET A 24 -18.19 11.59 8.18
N THR A 25 -17.95 11.53 6.87
CA THR A 25 -17.23 10.39 6.30
C THR A 25 -15.77 10.45 6.73
N VAL A 26 -15.12 9.29 6.86
CA VAL A 26 -13.70 9.16 7.25
C VAL A 26 -12.75 9.97 6.34
N THR A 27 -13.23 10.47 5.20
CA THR A 27 -12.51 11.33 4.25
C THR A 27 -12.65 12.83 4.50
N GLN A 28 -13.58 13.28 5.35
CA GLN A 28 -13.87 14.71 5.58
C GLN A 28 -13.04 15.32 6.71
N GLU A 29 -12.50 14.51 7.62
CA GLU A 29 -11.45 14.93 8.54
C GLU A 29 -10.09 14.49 7.99
N PRO A 30 -9.01 15.26 8.20
CA PRO A 30 -7.67 14.77 7.96
C PRO A 30 -7.50 13.50 8.79
N THR A 31 -7.37 12.37 8.10
CA THR A 31 -7.17 11.06 8.71
C THR A 31 -5.85 11.06 9.45
N TYR A 32 -5.88 11.46 10.71
CA TYR A 32 -4.86 11.05 11.64
C TYR A 32 -4.91 9.52 11.62
N TRP A 33 -3.79 8.89 11.28
CA TRP A 33 -3.51 7.50 11.62
C TRP A 33 -3.40 7.39 13.15
N THR A 34 -4.47 7.83 13.83
CA THR A 34 -4.73 7.68 15.22
C THR A 34 -4.72 6.20 15.47
N ILE A 35 -3.64 5.71 16.03
CA ILE A 35 -3.74 4.51 16.83
C ILE A 35 -4.81 4.85 17.87
N PRO A 36 -5.92 4.09 17.97
CA PRO A 36 -6.96 4.40 18.94
C PRO A 36 -6.30 4.56 20.31
N PRO A 37 -6.69 5.55 21.14
CA PRO A 37 -5.98 5.87 22.39
C PRO A 37 -5.91 4.69 23.39
N SER A 38 -6.69 3.64 23.15
CA SER A 38 -6.66 2.35 23.86
C SER A 38 -5.61 1.35 23.34
N GLY A 39 -4.76 1.73 22.38
CA GLY A 39 -3.72 0.92 21.78
C GLY A 39 -2.48 0.84 22.66
N LYS A 40 -2.47 -0.13 23.59
CA LYS A 40 -1.22 -0.66 24.16
C LYS A 40 -0.34 -1.19 23.03
N ASP A 41 0.97 -1.16 23.27
CA ASP A 41 2.03 -1.80 22.49
C ASP A 41 1.54 -3.08 21.78
N VAL A 42 1.32 -2.99 20.46
CA VAL A 42 0.84 -4.12 19.66
C VAL A 42 2.07 -4.90 19.23
N GLU A 43 2.31 -6.02 19.89
CA GLU A 43 3.37 -6.96 19.51
C GLU A 43 3.14 -7.43 18.06
N TYR A 44 4.04 -7.03 17.16
CA TYR A 44 4.00 -7.45 15.76
C TYR A 44 4.27 -8.95 15.68
N ARG A 45 3.25 -9.73 15.29
CA ARG A 45 3.37 -11.16 15.01
C ARG A 45 3.11 -11.44 13.54
N GLU A 46 3.73 -12.50 13.03
CA GLU A 46 3.42 -13.06 11.70
C GLU A 46 1.91 -13.24 11.50
N ILE A 47 1.44 -12.98 10.28
CA ILE A 47 0.00 -13.04 9.95
C ILE A 47 -0.61 -14.43 10.22
N SER A 48 0.20 -15.48 10.12
CA SER A 48 -0.10 -16.88 10.46
C SER A 48 -0.54 -17.05 11.92
N ASN A 49 0.01 -16.24 12.83
CA ASN A 49 -0.18 -16.35 14.27
C ASN A 49 -1.20 -15.35 14.84
N ASN A 50 -1.85 -14.56 13.97
CA ASN A 50 -2.83 -13.58 14.40
C ASN A 50 -4.21 -14.21 14.60
N ASN A 51 -4.82 -13.96 15.77
CA ASN A 51 -6.17 -14.42 16.05
C ASN A 51 -7.20 -13.38 15.58
N PHE A 52 -7.86 -13.65 14.45
CA PHE A 52 -8.87 -12.76 13.87
C PHE A 52 -10.27 -12.88 14.51
N GLN A 53 -10.38 -13.52 15.68
CA GLN A 53 -11.65 -13.62 16.38
C GLN A 53 -12.04 -12.27 17.02
N SER A 54 -13.27 -11.80 16.79
CA SER A 54 -13.73 -10.51 17.33
C SER A 54 -13.75 -10.47 18.86
N ALA A 55 -13.48 -9.29 19.43
CA ALA A 55 -13.49 -9.06 20.88
C ALA A 55 -14.81 -9.48 21.56
N LYS A 56 -15.96 -9.21 20.90
CA LYS A 56 -17.29 -9.66 21.37
C LYS A 56 -17.38 -11.19 21.47
N SER A 57 -16.82 -11.90 20.48
CA SER A 57 -16.83 -13.36 20.42
C SER A 57 -15.87 -13.97 21.46
N LEU A 58 -14.76 -13.31 21.77
CA LEU A 58 -13.86 -13.70 22.85
C LEU A 58 -14.52 -13.51 24.23
N LYS A 59 -15.12 -12.35 24.49
CA LYS A 59 -15.83 -12.05 25.75
C LYS A 59 -16.97 -13.03 26.01
N ARG A 60 -17.80 -13.32 25.00
CA ARG A 60 -18.90 -14.28 25.15
C ARG A 60 -18.41 -15.68 25.53
N LYS A 61 -17.35 -16.18 24.89
CA LYS A 61 -16.76 -17.49 25.26
C LYS A 61 -16.21 -17.51 26.68
N PHE A 62 -15.65 -16.39 27.13
CA PHE A 62 -15.16 -16.25 28.50
C PHE A 62 -16.32 -16.31 29.52
N GLU A 63 -17.40 -15.56 29.27
CA GLU A 63 -18.60 -15.56 30.12
C GLU A 63 -19.33 -16.93 30.14
N GLU A 64 -19.42 -17.59 28.98
CA GLU A 64 -19.93 -18.96 28.86
C GLU A 64 -19.13 -19.93 29.74
N CYS A 65 -17.81 -19.74 29.87
CA CYS A 65 -16.96 -20.58 30.70
C CYS A 65 -17.02 -20.30 32.20
N LEU A 66 -17.39 -19.09 32.63
CA LEU A 66 -17.62 -18.81 34.05
C LEU A 66 -18.86 -19.54 34.59
N SER A 67 -19.79 -19.92 33.71
CA SER A 67 -21.09 -20.49 34.08
C SER A 67 -21.08 -22.02 34.23
N SER A 68 -19.97 -22.71 33.91
CA SER A 68 -19.88 -24.18 34.03
C SER A 68 -18.50 -24.63 34.52
N PRO A 69 -18.42 -25.45 35.60
CA PRO A 69 -17.14 -25.89 36.18
C PRO A 69 -16.31 -26.82 35.27
N THR A 70 -16.85 -27.26 34.13
CA THR A 70 -16.14 -28.11 33.15
C THR A 70 -15.96 -27.41 31.80
N CYS A 71 -15.90 -26.08 31.77
CA CYS A 71 -15.70 -25.36 30.51
C CYS A 71 -14.25 -25.49 30.03
N GLN A 72 -13.96 -26.58 29.35
CA GLN A 72 -12.81 -26.62 28.45
C GLN A 72 -13.14 -25.65 27.31
N ILE A 73 -12.33 -24.59 27.17
CA ILE A 73 -12.31 -23.77 25.96
C ILE A 73 -11.85 -24.70 24.84
N LYS A 74 -12.79 -25.44 24.26
CA LYS A 74 -12.55 -26.17 23.03
C LYS A 74 -12.19 -25.08 22.05
N LYS A 75 -10.91 -25.01 21.68
CA LYS A 75 -10.52 -24.28 20.47
C LYS A 75 -11.53 -24.76 19.44
N LYS A 76 -12.39 -23.85 18.95
CA LYS A 76 -13.15 -24.18 17.75
C LYS A 76 -12.06 -24.48 16.76
N VAL A 77 -11.82 -25.77 16.51
CA VAL A 77 -11.26 -26.22 15.26
C VAL A 77 -12.29 -25.66 14.31
N TYR A 78 -11.99 -24.47 13.77
CA TYR A 78 -12.71 -23.98 12.63
C TYR A 78 -12.75 -25.20 11.73
N SER A 79 -13.93 -25.67 11.35
CA SER A 79 -13.99 -26.58 10.22
C SER A 79 -13.31 -25.75 9.14
N VAL A 80 -12.03 -26.02 8.88
CA VAL A 80 -11.33 -25.51 7.73
C VAL A 80 -12.30 -25.91 6.64
N ARG A 81 -13.01 -24.94 6.06
CA ARG A 81 -13.90 -25.22 4.92
C ARG A 81 -13.02 -26.07 4.06
N LYS A 82 -13.38 -27.35 3.81
CA LYS A 82 -12.52 -28.29 3.11
C LYS A 82 -12.12 -27.57 1.83
N THR A 83 -10.94 -26.98 1.83
CA THR A 83 -10.44 -26.29 0.66
C THR A 83 -10.28 -27.42 -0.31
N ARG A 84 -10.85 -27.25 -1.50
CA ARG A 84 -10.62 -28.24 -2.56
C ARG A 84 -9.11 -28.42 -2.62
N LYS A 85 -8.63 -29.65 -2.45
CA LYS A 85 -7.22 -29.97 -2.59
C LYS A 85 -6.91 -29.84 -4.07
N ILE A 86 -6.64 -28.61 -4.49
CA ILE A 86 -6.18 -28.32 -5.83
C ILE A 86 -4.70 -28.73 -5.84
N PRO A 87 -4.27 -29.62 -6.75
CA PRO A 87 -2.86 -29.93 -6.88
C PRO A 87 -2.09 -28.66 -7.22
N SER A 88 -0.87 -28.53 -6.70
CA SER A 88 0.03 -27.47 -7.15
C SER A 88 0.27 -27.64 -8.65
N PRO A 89 0.33 -26.54 -9.42
CA PRO A 89 0.63 -26.61 -10.84
C PRO A 89 2.00 -27.25 -11.06
N THR A 90 2.12 -27.99 -12.16
CA THR A 90 3.38 -28.61 -12.59
C THR A 90 4.27 -27.55 -13.25
N GLU A 91 5.59 -27.73 -13.22
CA GLU A 91 6.54 -26.79 -13.85
C GLU A 91 6.23 -26.54 -15.34
N SER A 92 5.88 -27.60 -16.08
CA SER A 92 5.47 -27.49 -17.49
C SER A 92 4.21 -26.64 -17.72
N GLU A 93 3.27 -26.66 -16.77
CA GLU A 93 2.06 -25.83 -16.85
C GLU A 93 2.39 -24.35 -16.62
N LEU A 94 3.33 -24.07 -15.71
CA LEU A 94 3.83 -22.72 -15.46
C LEU A 94 4.60 -22.17 -16.66
N ASP A 95 5.46 -22.99 -17.28
CA ASP A 95 6.22 -22.60 -18.46
C ASP A 95 5.29 -22.25 -19.63
N SER A 96 4.26 -23.07 -19.86
CA SER A 96 3.22 -22.78 -20.86
C SER A 96 2.53 -21.46 -20.55
N PHE A 97 2.13 -21.25 -19.29
CA PHE A 97 1.46 -20.02 -18.86
C PHE A 97 2.33 -18.77 -19.05
N PHE A 98 3.62 -18.83 -18.73
CA PHE A 98 4.53 -17.70 -18.95
C PHE A 98 4.76 -17.44 -20.43
N SER A 99 4.83 -18.49 -21.26
CA SER A 99 4.92 -18.36 -22.72
C SER A 99 3.68 -17.66 -23.31
N ASP A 100 2.49 -18.02 -22.81
CA ASP A 100 1.23 -17.40 -23.18
C ASP A 100 1.20 -15.93 -22.78
N LEU A 101 1.67 -15.58 -21.57
CA LEU A 101 1.76 -14.19 -21.11
C LEU A 101 2.65 -13.33 -22.01
N VAL A 102 3.78 -13.87 -22.48
CA VAL A 102 4.68 -13.16 -23.41
C VAL A 102 3.98 -12.90 -24.75
N SER A 103 3.19 -13.85 -25.24
CA SER A 103 2.45 -13.72 -26.50
C SER A 103 1.43 -12.56 -26.50
N THR A 104 0.96 -12.13 -25.32
CA THR A 104 -0.05 -11.07 -25.20
C THR A 104 0.43 -9.66 -25.52
N ASN A 105 1.73 -9.47 -25.82
CA ASN A 105 2.38 -8.18 -26.11
C ASN A 105 2.18 -7.12 -24.99
N ARG A 106 1.88 -7.59 -23.78
CA ARG A 106 1.82 -6.78 -22.54
C ARG A 106 3.09 -7.05 -21.73
N LYS A 107 3.38 -6.15 -20.78
CA LYS A 107 4.51 -6.29 -19.85
C LYS A 107 4.01 -6.61 -18.42
N PRO A 108 3.54 -7.83 -18.16
CA PRO A 108 3.05 -8.21 -16.84
C PRO A 108 4.19 -8.30 -15.81
N ALA A 109 4.02 -7.67 -14.65
CA ALA A 109 5.04 -7.54 -13.61
C ALA A 109 5.66 -8.87 -13.15
N ILE A 110 4.93 -9.98 -13.21
CA ILE A 110 5.46 -11.30 -12.83
C ILE A 110 6.66 -11.73 -13.70
N LEU A 111 6.68 -11.35 -14.98
CA LEU A 111 7.78 -11.68 -15.90
C LEU A 111 9.03 -10.82 -15.63
N SER A 112 8.94 -9.73 -14.88
CA SER A 112 10.12 -8.92 -14.52
C SER A 112 10.95 -9.55 -13.40
N ILE A 113 10.46 -10.64 -12.80
CA ILE A 113 11.13 -11.39 -11.73
C ILE A 113 11.80 -12.64 -12.32
N LEU A 114 11.27 -13.16 -13.42
CA LEU A 114 11.75 -14.38 -14.05
C LEU A 114 12.98 -14.10 -14.92
N PRO A 115 14.10 -14.81 -14.71
CA PRO A 115 15.37 -14.57 -15.39
C PRO A 115 15.25 -14.66 -16.91
N ASP A 116 14.46 -15.61 -17.42
CA ASP A 116 14.33 -15.89 -18.85
C ASP A 116 13.64 -14.77 -19.64
N TYR A 117 12.91 -13.88 -18.96
CA TYR A 117 12.10 -12.83 -19.57
C TYR A 117 12.58 -11.40 -19.25
N LEU A 118 13.69 -11.26 -18.52
CA LEU A 118 14.20 -9.96 -18.06
C LEU A 118 14.61 -9.01 -19.19
N GLU A 119 15.06 -9.54 -20.33
CA GLU A 119 15.48 -8.75 -21.49
C GLU A 119 14.38 -7.78 -21.96
N ILE A 120 13.10 -8.17 -21.83
CA ILE A 120 11.94 -7.36 -22.22
C ILE A 120 11.78 -6.10 -21.33
N TYR A 121 12.31 -6.17 -20.11
CA TYR A 121 12.22 -5.12 -19.09
C TYR A 121 13.46 -4.23 -19.04
N LYS A 122 14.53 -4.57 -19.77
CA LYS A 122 15.68 -3.68 -19.88
C LYS A 122 15.28 -2.40 -20.61
N PRO A 123 15.67 -1.23 -20.10
CA PRO A 123 15.46 0.02 -20.81
C PRO A 123 16.25 -0.01 -22.12
N LYS A 124 15.60 0.38 -23.24
CA LYS A 124 16.23 0.43 -24.57
C LYS A 124 17.39 1.43 -24.66
N SER A 125 17.47 2.34 -23.70
CA SER A 125 18.53 3.35 -23.63
C SER A 125 19.63 2.85 -22.70
N THR A 126 20.69 2.31 -23.29
CA THR A 126 21.93 1.95 -22.57
C THR A 126 22.73 3.20 -22.18
N VAL A 127 22.53 4.31 -22.90
CA VAL A 127 23.15 5.60 -22.61
C VAL A 127 22.13 6.45 -21.87
N LEU A 128 22.20 6.42 -20.54
CA LEU A 128 21.47 7.33 -19.68
C LEU A 128 21.88 8.76 -20.06
N LYS A 129 21.04 9.47 -20.83
CA LYS A 129 21.16 10.92 -21.07
C LYS A 129 20.77 11.64 -19.78
N LEU A 130 21.53 11.42 -18.72
CA LEU A 130 21.38 12.12 -17.47
C LEU A 130 22.02 13.50 -17.61
N PRO A 131 21.43 14.54 -17.01
CA PRO A 131 22.12 15.81 -16.87
C PRO A 131 23.42 15.57 -16.12
N LYS A 132 24.48 16.27 -16.54
CA LYS A 132 25.77 16.18 -15.87
C LYS A 132 25.59 16.55 -14.39
N PRO A 133 26.13 15.77 -13.45
CA PRO A 133 26.00 16.08 -12.04
C PRO A 133 26.65 17.43 -11.73
N LEU A 134 26.01 18.25 -10.90
CA LEU A 134 26.54 19.56 -10.48
C LEU A 134 27.95 19.47 -9.86
N THR A 135 28.30 18.29 -9.33
CA THR A 135 29.64 18.00 -8.80
C THR A 135 30.74 18.15 -9.84
N GLU A 136 30.45 17.94 -11.13
CA GLU A 136 31.40 18.18 -12.23
C GLU A 136 31.65 19.66 -12.49
N LEU A 137 30.71 20.54 -12.12
CA LEU A 137 30.88 21.99 -12.22
C LEU A 137 31.76 22.56 -11.10
N LYS A 138 32.12 21.74 -10.10
CA LYS A 138 32.96 22.16 -8.98
C LYS A 138 34.40 22.35 -9.44
N ASN A 139 34.82 23.60 -9.59
CA ASN A 139 36.23 23.91 -9.82
C ASN A 139 37.04 23.61 -8.54
N LYS A 140 38.00 22.69 -8.63
CA LYS A 140 38.87 22.36 -7.48
C LYS A 140 39.88 23.45 -7.17
N GLN A 141 40.20 24.30 -8.15
CA GLN A 141 41.15 25.40 -7.98
C GLN A 141 40.53 26.54 -7.18
N SER A 142 39.21 26.75 -7.26
CA SER A 142 38.50 27.76 -6.47
C SER A 142 38.38 27.40 -4.98
N MET A 143 38.62 26.15 -4.59
CA MET A 143 38.63 25.77 -3.17
C MET A 143 39.92 26.20 -2.42
N ASN A 144 41.01 26.46 -3.15
CA ASN A 144 42.29 26.86 -2.55
C ASN A 144 42.62 28.34 -2.78
N LEU A 145 41.71 29.11 -3.39
CA LEU A 145 41.89 30.53 -3.68
C LEU A 145 41.46 31.39 -2.49
N ASP A 146 42.20 32.47 -2.27
CA ASP A 146 41.85 33.48 -1.27
C ASP A 146 40.65 34.32 -1.73
N TYR A 147 39.95 34.93 -0.77
CA TYR A 147 38.65 35.57 -0.99
C TYR A 147 38.66 36.61 -2.13
N ASP A 148 39.67 37.47 -2.18
CA ASP A 148 39.81 38.51 -3.20
C ASP A 148 40.04 37.94 -4.61
N GLN A 149 40.72 36.80 -4.71
CA GLN A 149 40.96 36.12 -5.99
C GLN A 149 39.71 35.38 -6.48
N LEU A 150 38.89 34.91 -5.53
CA LEU A 150 37.62 34.26 -5.81
C LEU A 150 36.61 35.25 -6.42
N ILE A 151 36.50 36.46 -5.86
CA ILE A 151 35.60 37.50 -6.36
C ILE A 151 35.94 37.88 -7.80
N LYS A 152 37.22 38.13 -8.09
CA LYS A 152 37.70 38.45 -9.45
C LYS A 152 37.39 37.33 -10.45
N SER A 153 37.53 36.08 -9.99
CA SER A 153 37.19 34.91 -10.80
C SER A 153 35.68 34.83 -11.05
N CYS A 154 34.84 35.10 -10.05
CA CYS A 154 33.38 35.12 -10.20
C CYS A 154 32.88 36.23 -11.13
N GLU A 155 33.48 37.43 -11.07
CA GLU A 155 33.13 38.55 -11.96
C GLU A 155 33.44 38.27 -13.43
N SER A 156 34.42 37.39 -13.71
CA SER A 156 34.77 36.98 -15.07
C SER A 156 33.82 35.92 -15.68
N ILE A 157 32.91 35.34 -14.88
CA ILE A 157 32.01 34.29 -15.34
C ILE A 157 30.68 34.90 -15.78
N GLU A 158 30.45 34.95 -17.09
CA GLU A 158 29.21 35.42 -17.69
C GLU A 158 28.25 34.23 -17.93
N ILE A 159 27.21 34.08 -17.10
CA ILE A 159 26.22 32.99 -17.21
C ILE A 159 25.11 33.41 -18.17
N LYS A 160 25.08 32.83 -19.38
CA LYS A 160 23.99 33.00 -20.35
C LYS A 160 23.06 31.78 -20.30
N VAL A 161 21.84 31.98 -19.83
CA VAL A 161 20.78 30.95 -19.88
C VAL A 161 20.25 30.90 -21.31
N THR A 162 20.34 29.74 -21.95
CA THR A 162 19.78 29.51 -23.31
C THR A 162 18.59 28.56 -23.18
N ASP A 163 17.47 28.88 -23.82
CA ASP A 163 16.16 28.19 -23.70
C ASP A 163 16.12 26.74 -24.26
N LYS A 164 17.26 26.10 -24.52
CA LYS A 164 17.32 24.83 -25.27
C LYS A 164 17.12 23.56 -24.43
N GLU A 165 16.92 23.65 -23.12
CA GLU A 165 16.75 22.47 -22.25
C GLU A 165 15.67 22.69 -21.17
N ILE A 166 14.46 23.09 -21.58
CA ILE A 166 13.22 22.86 -20.78
C ILE A 166 12.44 21.72 -21.42
#